data_AF-A0A3B9KR42-F1
#
_entry.id   AF-A0A3B9KR42-F1
#
_cell.length_a   1.000
_cell.length_b   1.000
_cell.length_c   1.000
_cell.angle_alpha   90.00
_cell.angle_beta   90.00
_cell.angle_gamma   90.00
#
_symmetry.space_group_name_H-M   'P 1'
#
loop_
_entity.id
_entity.type
_entity.pdbx_description
1 polymer ?
#
loop_
_entity_poly.entity_id
_entity_poly.type
_entity_poly.pdbx_seq_one_letter_code
_entity_poly.pdbx_strand_id
1 'polypeptide(L)'
;KAKKSVYISAWGSEIEVLKNDIKDALKRDVKVIIFSFNPLPMKHTCFYSYNIEEKLLEKNWNHKIVLVADKHEVLMGESDKRYPQRAAWTNNEAIISIAINYIILDITLFGQRRDINVSDSVTDMMNGHLNGLEELIYKK
;
A
#
# COMPACT_ATOMS: atom_id res chain seq x y z
N LYS A 1 8.03 -11.89 10.57
CA LYS A 1 7.19 -10.78 11.10
C LYS A 1 7.97 -9.48 11.00
N ALA A 2 7.41 -8.47 10.32
CA ALA A 2 8.02 -7.16 10.13
C ALA A 2 8.38 -6.47 11.45
N LYS A 3 9.45 -5.66 11.43
CA LYS A 3 10.03 -4.99 12.60
C LYS A 3 10.01 -3.46 12.52
N LYS A 4 9.98 -2.89 11.31
CA LYS A 4 10.06 -1.45 11.07
C LYS A 4 8.83 -0.94 10.32
N SER A 5 8.47 -1.58 9.21
CA SER A 5 7.39 -1.09 8.35
C SER A 5 6.64 -2.19 7.60
N VAL A 6 5.37 -1.93 7.31
CA VAL A 6 4.54 -2.73 6.40
C VAL A 6 3.77 -1.79 5.50
N TYR A 7 3.87 -1.98 4.18
CA TYR A 7 3.13 -1.20 3.19
C TYR A 7 2.24 -2.15 2.40
N ILE A 8 0.96 -1.84 2.26
CA ILE A 8 -0.02 -2.73 1.63
C ILE A 8 -0.87 -1.95 0.64
N SER A 9 -0.99 -2.47 -0.59
CA SER A 9 -2.05 -2.15 -1.54
C SER A 9 -2.81 -3.43 -1.83
N ALA A 10 -4.08 -3.52 -1.41
CA ALA A 10 -4.90 -4.73 -1.57
C ALA A 10 -6.40 -4.39 -1.54
N TRP A 11 -7.25 -5.38 -1.80
CA TRP A 11 -8.70 -5.20 -1.69
C TRP A 11 -9.15 -5.31 -0.23
N GLY A 12 -10.34 -4.80 0.06
CA GLY A 12 -10.87 -4.74 1.42
C GLY A 12 -10.91 -6.12 2.09
N SER A 13 -11.29 -7.15 1.33
CA SER A 13 -11.35 -8.55 1.75
C SER A 13 -9.99 -9.13 2.09
N GLU A 14 -8.91 -8.82 1.34
CA GLU A 14 -7.57 -9.21 1.76
C GLU A 14 -7.11 -8.46 3.02
N ILE A 15 -7.43 -7.18 3.14
CA ILE A 15 -7.11 -6.42 4.36
C ILE A 15 -7.87 -6.97 5.57
N GLU A 16 -9.12 -7.42 5.42
CA GLU A 16 -9.89 -8.07 6.49
C GLU A 16 -9.22 -9.38 6.93
N VAL A 17 -8.69 -10.18 6.00
CA VAL A 17 -7.92 -11.39 6.35
C VAL A 17 -6.66 -11.04 7.17
N LEU A 18 -5.97 -9.95 6.82
CA LEU A 18 -4.74 -9.50 7.49
C LEU A 18 -4.98 -8.65 8.74
N LYS A 19 -6.24 -8.39 9.11
CA LYS A 19 -6.62 -7.39 10.14
C LYS A 19 -5.96 -7.61 11.49
N ASN A 20 -5.86 -8.86 11.95
CA ASN A 20 -5.23 -9.17 13.24
C ASN A 20 -3.71 -8.97 13.17
N ASP A 21 -3.06 -9.36 12.08
CA ASP A 21 -1.63 -9.13 11.87
C ASP A 21 -1.30 -7.64 11.78
N ILE A 22 -2.16 -6.85 11.12
CA ILE A 22 -2.05 -5.38 11.06
C ILE A 22 -2.15 -4.78 12.45
N LYS A 23 -3.14 -5.17 13.25
CA LYS A 23 -3.28 -4.72 14.65
C LYS A 23 -2.07 -5.07 15.49
N ASP A 24 -1.53 -6.28 15.32
CA ASP A 24 -0.35 -6.73 16.05
C ASP A 24 0.95 -6.07 15.57
N ALA A 25 1.02 -5.62 14.32
CA ALA A 25 2.10 -4.77 13.82
C ALA A 25 2.04 -3.38 14.48
N LEU A 26 0.87 -2.74 14.46
CA LEU A 26 0.64 -1.43 15.08
C LEU A 26 0.96 -1.45 16.59
N LYS A 27 0.56 -2.49 17.33
CA LYS A 27 0.90 -2.65 18.76
C LYS A 27 2.39 -2.77 19.05
N ARG A 28 3.20 -3.13 18.05
CA ARG A 28 4.66 -3.26 18.16
C ARG A 28 5.39 -2.05 17.59
N ASP A 29 4.67 -0.93 17.41
CA ASP A 29 5.18 0.31 16.80
C ASP A 29 5.77 0.12 15.39
N VAL A 30 5.33 -0.93 14.68
CA VAL A 30 5.65 -1.09 13.26
C VAL A 30 4.80 -0.09 12.48
N LYS A 31 5.44 0.72 11.63
CA LYS A 31 4.71 1.66 10.78
C LYS A 31 3.91 0.90 9.72
N VAL A 32 2.60 1.08 9.72
CA VAL A 32 1.72 0.46 8.73
C VAL A 32 1.08 1.52 7.85
N ILE A 33 1.26 1.41 6.54
CA ILE A 33 0.63 2.25 5.51
C ILE A 33 -0.21 1.34 4.62
N ILE A 34 -1.47 1.68 4.42
CA ILE A 34 -2.40 0.88 3.62
C ILE A 34 -3.07 1.76 2.59
N PHE A 35 -3.17 1.25 1.37
CA PHE A 35 -4.04 1.75 0.32
C PHE A 35 -5.03 0.67 -0.10
N SER A 36 -6.27 1.07 -0.36
CA SER A 36 -7.27 0.22 -1.01
C SER A 36 -8.26 1.05 -1.82
N PHE A 37 -8.83 0.49 -2.87
CA PHE A 37 -10.03 1.09 -3.46
C PHE A 37 -11.28 0.82 -2.63
N ASN A 38 -11.27 -0.22 -1.78
CA ASN A 38 -12.44 -0.70 -1.05
C ASN A 38 -12.46 -0.24 0.41
N PRO A 39 -13.63 -0.26 1.08
CA PRO A 39 -13.73 0.06 2.49
C PRO A 39 -12.75 -0.76 3.33
N LEU A 40 -12.05 -0.07 4.23
CA LEU A 40 -11.09 -0.70 5.13
C LEU A 40 -11.77 -1.14 6.42
N PRO A 41 -11.34 -2.27 7.02
CA PRO A 41 -11.99 -2.85 8.20
C PRO A 41 -11.66 -2.15 9.52
N MET A 42 -10.79 -1.14 9.46
CA MET A 42 -10.40 -0.29 10.57
C MET A 42 -9.86 1.04 10.02
N LYS A 43 -9.97 2.10 10.82
CA LYS A 43 -9.43 3.43 10.49
C LYS A 43 -8.08 3.62 11.16
N HIS A 44 -7.16 4.27 10.46
CA HIS A 44 -5.87 4.70 10.97
C HIS A 44 -5.38 5.88 10.09
N THR A 45 -4.54 6.76 10.64
CA THR A 45 -4.13 7.99 9.94
C THR A 45 -3.43 7.72 8.60
N CYS A 46 -2.69 6.62 8.48
CA CYS A 46 -1.98 6.24 7.25
C CYS A 46 -2.73 5.20 6.39
N PHE A 47 -4.05 5.07 6.58
CA PHE A 47 -4.89 4.12 5.85
C PHE A 47 -5.80 4.89 4.88
N TYR A 48 -5.56 4.70 3.60
CA TYR A 48 -6.16 5.45 2.51
C TYR A 48 -7.13 4.58 1.73
N SER A 49 -8.36 5.05 1.55
CA SER A 49 -9.34 4.32 0.77
C SER A 49 -10.37 5.18 0.05
N TYR A 50 -10.72 4.77 -1.16
CA TYR A 50 -11.83 5.36 -1.93
C TYR A 50 -13.21 4.91 -1.43
N ASN A 51 -13.29 3.88 -0.59
CA ASN A 51 -14.51 3.28 -0.06
C ASN A 51 -15.50 2.81 -1.16
N ILE A 52 -14.99 2.24 -2.24
CA ILE A 52 -15.79 1.69 -3.35
C ILE A 52 -16.15 0.23 -3.04
N GLU A 53 -17.41 -0.15 -3.19
CA GLU A 53 -17.84 -1.54 -2.98
C GLU A 53 -17.09 -2.53 -3.91
N GLU A 54 -16.60 -3.63 -3.35
CA GLU A 54 -15.81 -4.64 -4.08
C GLU A 54 -16.54 -5.15 -5.34
N LYS A 55 -17.83 -5.45 -5.22
CA LYS A 55 -18.66 -5.94 -6.32
C LYS A 55 -18.71 -5.02 -7.53
N LEU A 56 -18.47 -3.71 -7.35
CA LEU A 56 -18.42 -2.77 -8.47
C LEU A 56 -17.10 -2.90 -9.23
N LEU A 57 -15.99 -3.15 -8.52
CA LEU A 57 -14.66 -3.32 -9.11
C LEU A 57 -14.48 -4.71 -9.71
N GLU A 58 -15.02 -5.75 -9.09
CA GLU A 58 -14.94 -7.14 -9.56
C GLU A 58 -15.49 -7.35 -10.99
N LYS A 59 -16.31 -6.41 -11.49
CA LYS A 59 -16.83 -6.44 -12.87
C LYS A 59 -15.74 -6.26 -13.92
N ASN A 60 -14.66 -5.55 -13.57
CA ASN A 60 -13.61 -5.15 -14.52
C ASN A 60 -12.20 -5.55 -14.06
N TRP A 61 -12.01 -5.90 -12.78
CA TRP A 61 -10.69 -6.18 -12.21
C TRP A 61 -10.69 -7.43 -11.33
N ASN A 62 -9.61 -8.20 -11.43
CA ASN A 62 -9.28 -9.29 -10.51
C ASN A 62 -8.59 -8.75 -9.27
N HIS A 63 -8.71 -9.49 -8.17
CA HIS A 63 -8.05 -9.11 -6.93
C HIS A 63 -6.52 -9.24 -7.04
N LYS A 64 -5.83 -8.24 -6.51
CA LYS A 64 -4.37 -8.18 -6.46
C LYS A 64 -3.92 -7.70 -5.09
N ILE A 65 -2.76 -8.17 -4.68
CA ILE A 65 -2.08 -7.73 -3.47
C ILE A 65 -0.66 -7.28 -3.81
N VAL A 66 -0.22 -6.21 -3.18
CA VAL A 66 1.17 -5.78 -3.08
C VAL A 66 1.44 -5.50 -1.61
N LEU A 67 2.31 -6.28 -0.98
CA LEU A 67 2.67 -6.17 0.42
C LEU A 67 4.19 -6.12 0.53
N VAL A 68 4.72 -5.04 1.11
CA VAL A 68 6.15 -4.86 1.35
C VAL A 68 6.40 -4.83 2.85
N ALA A 69 7.30 -5.66 3.34
CA ALA A 69 7.73 -5.72 4.73
C ALA A 69 9.17 -5.22 4.89
N ASP A 70 9.37 -4.28 5.81
CA ASP A 70 10.67 -3.70 6.20
C ASP A 70 11.55 -3.19 5.03
N LYS A 71 10.95 -2.93 3.87
CA LYS A 71 11.65 -2.66 2.59
C LYS A 71 12.67 -3.73 2.22
N HIS A 72 12.47 -4.96 2.69
CA HIS A 72 13.39 -6.08 2.51
C HIS A 72 12.73 -7.28 1.81
N GLU A 73 11.40 -7.34 1.85
CA GLU A 73 10.65 -8.46 1.30
C GLU A 73 9.35 -7.96 0.71
N VAL A 74 8.95 -8.55 -0.42
CA VAL A 74 7.68 -8.25 -1.07
C VAL A 74 6.92 -9.54 -1.37
N LEU A 75 5.61 -9.48 -1.16
CA LEU A 75 4.61 -10.38 -1.72
C LEU A 75 3.76 -9.56 -2.71
N MET A 76 3.75 -9.94 -3.99
CA MET A 76 2.89 -9.29 -4.97
C MET A 76 2.30 -10.26 -5.99
N GLY A 77 1.06 -10.05 -6.39
CA GLY A 77 0.41 -10.86 -7.43
C GLY A 77 -1.10 -10.94 -7.30
N GLU A 78 -1.67 -11.93 -7.98
CA GLU A 78 -3.11 -12.21 -7.95
C GLU A 78 -3.51 -12.77 -6.58
N SER A 79 -4.52 -12.18 -5.95
CA SER A 79 -5.13 -12.65 -4.70
C SER A 79 -6.55 -13.16 -4.89
N ASP A 80 -7.07 -13.09 -6.11
CA ASP A 80 -8.42 -13.52 -6.43
C ASP A 80 -8.59 -15.02 -6.26
N LYS A 81 -9.47 -15.42 -5.34
CA LYS A 81 -9.73 -16.84 -5.04
C LYS A 81 -10.51 -17.55 -6.14
N ARG A 82 -11.09 -16.81 -7.10
CA ARG A 82 -11.86 -17.35 -8.23
C ARG A 82 -10.95 -17.93 -9.32
N TYR A 83 -9.65 -17.59 -9.31
CA TYR A 83 -8.70 -17.96 -10.35
C TYR A 83 -7.42 -18.59 -9.77
N PRO A 84 -6.64 -19.36 -10.56
CA PRO A 84 -5.33 -19.82 -10.16
C PRO A 84 -4.42 -18.64 -9.82
N GLN A 85 -3.89 -18.65 -8.60
CA GLN A 85 -3.11 -17.53 -8.07
C GLN A 85 -1.66 -17.62 -8.55
N ARG A 86 -1.14 -16.50 -9.04
CA ARG A 86 0.27 -16.33 -9.34
C ARG A 86 0.77 -15.15 -8.53
N ALA A 87 1.65 -15.43 -7.59
CA ALA A 87 2.27 -14.42 -6.75
C ALA A 87 3.79 -14.64 -6.70
N ALA A 88 4.51 -13.54 -6.63
CA ALA A 88 5.93 -13.51 -6.36
C ALA A 88 6.12 -13.17 -4.87
N TRP A 89 6.89 -14.01 -4.18
CA TRP A 89 7.45 -13.68 -2.89
C TRP A 89 8.97 -13.65 -3.07
N THR A 90 9.57 -12.47 -2.88
CA THR A 90 11.00 -12.28 -3.10
C THR A 90 11.57 -11.17 -2.22
N ASN A 91 12.89 -11.22 -2.02
CA ASN A 91 13.69 -10.16 -1.43
C ASN A 91 14.54 -9.41 -2.49
N ASN A 92 14.23 -9.58 -3.78
CA ASN A 92 14.92 -8.86 -4.84
C ASN A 92 14.68 -7.34 -4.72
N GLU A 93 15.74 -6.58 -4.49
CA GLU A 93 15.69 -5.14 -4.22
C GLU A 93 15.02 -4.33 -5.33
N ALA A 94 15.20 -4.72 -6.60
CA ALA A 94 14.57 -4.03 -7.72
C ALA A 94 13.04 -4.22 -7.70
N ILE A 95 12.57 -5.44 -7.42
CA ILE A 95 11.13 -5.73 -7.32
C ILE A 95 10.53 -5.02 -6.10
N ILE A 96 11.23 -4.99 -4.97
CA ILE A 96 10.81 -4.25 -3.77
C ILE A 96 10.65 -2.76 -4.10
N SER A 97 11.63 -2.16 -4.78
CA SER A 97 11.58 -0.75 -5.19
C SER A 97 10.37 -0.46 -6.09
N ILE A 98 10.12 -1.31 -7.09
CA ILE A 98 8.95 -1.21 -7.97
C ILE A 98 7.64 -1.28 -7.18
N ALA A 99 7.53 -2.22 -6.24
CA ALA A 99 6.34 -2.39 -5.41
C ALA A 99 6.09 -1.18 -4.49
N ILE A 100 7.13 -0.63 -3.87
CA ILE A 100 7.03 0.59 -3.06
C ILE A 100 6.57 1.77 -3.91
N ASN A 101 7.17 1.97 -5.09
CA ASN A 101 6.80 3.05 -6.01
C ASN A 101 5.35 2.91 -6.51
N TYR A 102 4.88 1.68 -6.74
CA TYR A 102 3.48 1.41 -7.08
C TYR A 102 2.53 1.91 -5.99
N ILE A 103 2.81 1.60 -4.71
CA ILE A 103 1.99 2.05 -3.57
C ILE A 103 2.06 3.58 -3.41
N ILE A 104 3.24 4.19 -3.59
CA ILE A 104 3.42 5.65 -3.55
C ILE A 104 2.53 6.32 -4.60
N LEU A 105 2.52 5.83 -5.83
CA LEU A 105 1.72 6.40 -6.91
C LEU A 105 0.22 6.34 -6.59
N ASP A 106 -0.27 5.20 -6.10
CA ASP A 106 -1.67 5.03 -5.69
C ASP A 106 -2.08 6.05 -4.60
N ILE A 107 -1.27 6.18 -3.55
CA ILE A 107 -1.51 7.09 -2.44
C ILE A 107 -1.41 8.56 -2.88
N THR A 108 -0.43 8.89 -3.72
CA THR A 108 -0.26 10.25 -4.26
C THR A 108 -1.47 10.66 -5.08
N LEU A 109 -1.95 9.77 -5.96
CA LEU A 109 -3.13 10.02 -6.78
C LEU A 109 -4.41 10.13 -5.93
N PHE A 110 -4.52 9.34 -4.86
CA PHE A 110 -5.58 9.48 -3.86
C PHE A 110 -5.54 10.84 -3.17
N GLY A 111 -4.38 11.25 -2.66
CA GLY A 111 -4.20 12.55 -1.99
C GLY A 111 -4.61 13.71 -2.89
N GLN A 112 -4.15 13.69 -4.15
CA GLN A 112 -4.53 14.70 -5.16
C GLN A 112 -6.03 14.73 -5.45
N ARG A 113 -6.68 13.57 -5.61
CA ARG A 113 -8.11 13.50 -5.96
C ARG A 113 -9.05 13.81 -4.79
N ARG A 114 -8.59 13.59 -3.56
CA ARG A 114 -9.39 13.81 -2.35
C ARG A 114 -9.05 15.10 -1.61
N ASP A 115 -8.04 15.82 -2.08
CA ASP A 115 -7.48 16.99 -1.39
C ASP A 115 -7.05 16.65 0.04
N ILE A 116 -6.32 15.53 0.18
CA ILE A 116 -5.82 15.01 1.47
C ILE A 116 -4.28 15.05 1.43
N ASN A 117 -3.68 15.59 2.50
CA ASN A 117 -2.23 15.55 2.66
C ASN A 117 -1.76 14.11 2.96
N VAL A 118 -0.93 13.57 2.06
CA VAL A 118 -0.34 12.24 2.15
C VAL A 118 1.20 12.27 2.25
N SER A 119 1.79 13.46 2.34
CA SER A 119 3.23 13.68 2.21
C SER A 119 4.06 12.91 3.22
N ASP A 120 3.58 12.79 4.47
CA ASP A 120 4.27 12.01 5.51
C ASP A 120 4.39 10.54 5.12
N SER A 121 3.33 9.94 4.57
CA SER A 121 3.35 8.53 4.14
C SER A 121 4.21 8.32 2.90
N VAL A 122 4.16 9.25 1.95
CA VAL A 122 4.98 9.21 0.73
C VAL A 122 6.46 9.34 1.06
N THR A 123 6.83 10.34 1.87
CA THR A 123 8.21 10.60 2.29
C THR A 123 8.80 9.40 3.02
N ASP A 124 8.02 8.77 3.90
CA ASP A 124 8.44 7.57 4.62
C ASP A 124 8.81 6.43 3.69
N MET A 125 8.00 6.20 2.66
CA MET A 125 8.24 5.13 1.69
C MET A 125 9.45 5.43 0.80
N MET A 126 9.66 6.69 0.42
CA MET A 126 10.73 7.12 -0.51
C MET A 126 12.15 7.15 0.09
N ASN A 127 12.34 6.87 1.38
CA ASN A 127 13.68 6.93 2.02
C ASN A 127 14.38 8.28 1.76
N GLY A 128 13.67 9.41 1.84
CA GLY A 128 14.28 10.75 1.71
C GLY A 128 14.80 11.14 0.32
N HIS A 129 14.52 10.37 -0.74
CA HIS A 129 14.95 10.69 -2.12
C HIS A 129 14.22 11.89 -2.75
N LEU A 130 13.26 12.52 -2.04
CA LEU A 130 12.60 13.76 -2.46
C LEU A 130 13.38 15.03 -2.12
N ASN A 131 14.49 14.94 -1.37
CA ASN A 131 15.35 16.10 -1.10
C ASN A 131 15.85 16.68 -2.44
N GLY A 132 15.14 17.69 -2.94
CA GLY A 132 15.41 18.40 -4.19
C GLY A 132 14.32 18.33 -5.27
N LEU A 133 13.48 17.29 -5.32
CA LEU A 133 12.48 17.17 -6.41
C LEU A 133 11.30 18.12 -6.20
N GLU A 134 10.87 18.31 -4.96
CA GLU A 134 9.87 19.30 -4.58
C GLU A 134 10.37 20.71 -4.91
N GLU A 135 11.64 21.03 -4.59
CA GLU A 135 12.26 22.30 -4.94
C GLU A 135 12.29 22.56 -6.46
N LEU A 136 12.47 21.51 -7.26
CA LEU A 136 12.47 21.60 -8.73
C LEU A 136 11.07 21.79 -9.32
N ILE A 137 10.03 21.24 -8.70
CA ILE A 137 8.63 21.41 -9.14
C ILE A 137 8.09 22.81 -8.77
N TYR A 138 8.50 23.35 -7.62
CA TYR A 138 8.08 24.67 -7.15
C TYR A 138 8.99 25.83 -7.62
N LYS A 139 10.15 25.53 -8.23
CA LYS A 139 10.92 26.50 -9.03
C LYS A 139 10.16 26.86 -10.31
N LYS A 140 9.22 27.80 -10.20
CA LYS A 140 8.71 28.58 -11.33
C LYS A 140 9.52 29.85 -11.50
#